data_AF-A0AAU4M8X4-F1
#
_entry.id   AF-A0AAU4M8X4-F1
#
_cell.length_a   1.000
_cell.length_b   1.000
_cell.length_c   1.000
_cell.angle_alpha   90.00
_cell.angle_beta   90.00
_cell.angle_gamma   90.00
#
_symmetry.space_group_name_H-M   'P 1'
#
loop_
_entity.id
_entity.type
_entity.pdbx_description
1 polymer ?
#
loop_
_entity_poly.entity_id
_entity_poly.type
_entity_poly.pdbx_seq_one_letter_code
_entity_poly.pdbx_strand_id
1 'polypeptide(L)'
;MSETLLSTTSAMFVAEPYSARCRQNWQRGDHLLIGVSPGNSYFSHRRIAALVDWASESFAAVDIVHADLHVEAQYEAFGLPPANALRRAAKEVKATARRVRRGVEESGHPDVRVHALSDFVSGAAYRRLHGAVLEALRTDRELREAAEGMARSFLAARLGEGLAPGAGQLAAGLRYIAAELPFFLDTPALLGVPSSVSCYHVQLPLTPVLFGRETGLRAVPEQGYAVVRPLAPSAG
;
A
#
# COMPACT_ATOMS: atom_id res chain seq x y z
N MET A 1 2.06 -19.93 -26.44
CA MET A 1 2.10 -18.83 -27.42
C MET A 1 1.72 -17.57 -26.67
N SER A 2 2.71 -16.70 -26.43
CA SER A 2 2.57 -15.51 -25.61
C SER A 2 2.11 -14.38 -26.52
N GLU A 3 0.83 -13.99 -26.43
CA GLU A 3 0.33 -12.81 -27.12
C GLU A 3 0.73 -11.57 -26.32
N THR A 4 1.78 -10.90 -26.81
CA THR A 4 2.15 -9.55 -26.44
C THR A 4 1.10 -8.60 -26.98
N LEU A 5 0.19 -8.14 -26.13
CA LEU A 5 -0.70 -7.03 -26.46
C LEU A 5 0.13 -5.74 -26.52
N LEU A 6 0.33 -5.22 -27.73
CA LEU A 6 0.89 -3.91 -28.00
C LEU A 6 -0.15 -2.85 -27.61
N SER A 7 0.12 -2.11 -26.52
CA SER A 7 -0.64 -0.91 -26.14
C SER A 7 0.02 0.33 -26.75
N THR A 8 -0.75 1.12 -27.50
CA THR A 8 -0.37 2.46 -27.96
C THR A 8 -0.91 3.50 -26.97
N THR A 9 0.00 4.31 -26.40
CA THR A 9 -0.10 5.25 -25.24
C THR A 9 -0.19 4.56 -23.86
N SER A 10 0.69 4.73 -22.86
CA SER A 10 2.03 5.32 -22.73
C SER A 10 3.01 4.34 -22.04
N ALA A 11 4.19 4.11 -22.62
CA ALA A 11 5.19 3.11 -22.23
C ALA A 11 5.97 3.43 -20.93
N MET A 12 5.28 3.84 -19.86
CA MET A 12 5.92 4.34 -18.64
C MET A 12 5.97 3.36 -17.47
N PHE A 13 4.98 2.47 -17.33
CA PHE A 13 4.89 1.52 -16.21
C PHE A 13 4.62 0.09 -16.67
N VAL A 14 5.15 -0.87 -15.92
CA VAL A 14 4.81 -2.29 -16.04
C VAL A 14 4.04 -2.70 -14.79
N ALA A 15 2.96 -3.47 -15.00
CA ALA A 15 2.12 -4.03 -13.96
C ALA A 15 2.24 -5.56 -13.93
N GLU A 16 2.45 -6.11 -12.74
CA GLU A 16 2.59 -7.53 -12.50
C GLU A 16 1.55 -7.96 -11.44
N PRO A 17 0.32 -8.34 -11.85
CA PRO A 17 -0.68 -8.88 -10.95
C PRO A 17 -0.19 -10.19 -10.33
N TYR A 18 -0.34 -10.33 -9.01
CA TYR A 18 0.31 -11.42 -8.25
C TYR A 18 -0.17 -12.84 -8.62
N SER A 19 -1.48 -13.05 -8.72
CA SER A 19 -2.09 -14.36 -9.03
C SER A 19 -3.06 -14.27 -10.20
N ALA A 20 -3.56 -15.42 -10.68
CA ALA A 20 -4.57 -15.47 -11.75
C ALA A 20 -5.83 -14.66 -11.38
N ARG A 21 -6.25 -14.71 -10.12
CA ARG A 21 -7.36 -13.92 -9.59
C ARG A 21 -7.04 -12.41 -9.60
N CYS A 22 -5.84 -12.02 -9.15
CA CYS A 22 -5.42 -10.62 -9.24
C CYS A 22 -5.41 -10.12 -10.69
N ARG A 23 -5.02 -10.98 -11.65
CA ARG A 23 -5.04 -10.66 -13.09
C ARG A 23 -6.47 -10.49 -13.62
N GLN A 24 -7.42 -11.28 -13.14
CA GLN A 24 -8.84 -11.11 -13.49
C GLN A 24 -9.38 -9.78 -12.98
N ASN A 25 -9.11 -9.41 -11.73
CA ASN A 25 -9.50 -8.09 -11.20
C ASN A 25 -8.80 -6.95 -11.93
N TRP A 26 -7.53 -7.12 -12.31
CA TRP A 26 -6.81 -6.18 -13.16
C TRP A 26 -7.50 -5.97 -14.51
N GLN A 27 -7.90 -7.06 -15.18
CA GLN A 27 -8.56 -7.01 -16.49
C GLN A 27 -9.97 -6.41 -16.45
N ARG A 28 -10.66 -6.47 -15.31
CA ARG A 28 -11.96 -5.80 -15.12
C ARG A 28 -11.82 -4.28 -15.13
N GLY A 29 -10.73 -3.75 -14.57
CA GLY A 29 -10.45 -2.31 -14.59
C GLY A 29 -11.42 -1.48 -13.74
N ASP A 30 -12.12 -2.06 -12.75
CA ASP A 30 -13.12 -1.33 -11.97
C ASP A 30 -12.49 -0.21 -11.12
N HIS A 31 -11.43 -0.54 -10.39
CA HIS A 31 -10.77 0.41 -9.49
C HIS A 31 -9.30 0.05 -9.23
N LEU A 32 -8.43 1.06 -9.18
CA LEU A 32 -7.06 0.94 -8.72
C LEU A 32 -6.84 1.74 -7.43
N LEU A 33 -6.26 1.08 -6.42
CA LEU A 33 -5.81 1.74 -5.19
C LEU A 33 -4.30 1.94 -5.21
N ILE A 34 -3.85 3.20 -5.11
CA ILE A 34 -2.43 3.54 -4.97
C ILE A 34 -2.14 3.81 -3.48
N GLY A 35 -1.38 2.92 -2.84
CA GLY A 35 -0.91 3.10 -1.47
C GLY A 35 0.36 3.96 -1.40
N VAL A 36 0.37 5.02 -0.59
CA VAL A 36 1.54 5.90 -0.42
C VAL A 36 1.99 5.95 1.05
N SER A 37 3.17 5.41 1.31
CA SER A 37 3.79 5.42 2.64
C SER A 37 4.55 6.72 2.93
N PRO A 38 4.47 7.28 4.15
CA PRO A 38 5.32 8.38 4.60
C PRO A 38 6.83 8.08 4.45
N GLY A 39 7.60 9.13 4.13
CA GLY A 39 9.06 9.05 4.10
C GLY A 39 9.65 8.26 2.94
N ASN A 40 8.81 7.67 2.10
CA ASN A 40 9.25 6.92 0.93
C ASN A 40 9.57 7.87 -0.23
N SER A 41 10.84 7.89 -0.63
CA SER A 41 11.35 8.72 -1.72
C SER A 41 10.90 8.27 -3.11
N TYR A 42 10.46 7.01 -3.25
CA TYR A 42 9.90 6.48 -4.50
C TYR A 42 8.72 7.34 -5.00
N PHE A 43 7.83 7.72 -4.09
CA PHE A 43 6.65 8.53 -4.37
C PHE A 43 7.00 10.01 -4.38
N SER A 44 7.65 10.49 -5.45
CA SER A 44 7.73 11.92 -5.76
C SER A 44 6.41 12.42 -6.35
N HIS A 45 6.13 13.73 -6.30
CA HIS A 45 4.90 14.26 -6.91
C HIS A 45 4.83 13.96 -8.43
N ARG A 46 5.97 14.02 -9.14
CA ARG A 46 6.07 13.62 -10.56
C ARG A 46 5.79 12.13 -10.78
N ARG A 47 6.27 11.26 -9.88
CA ARG A 47 6.00 9.81 -9.95
C ARG A 47 4.50 9.54 -9.77
N ILE A 48 3.89 10.23 -8.80
CA ILE A 48 2.45 10.12 -8.54
C ILE A 48 1.66 10.61 -9.75
N ALA A 49 2.01 11.77 -10.32
CA ALA A 49 1.35 12.31 -11.50
C ALA A 49 1.38 11.32 -12.67
N ALA A 50 2.56 10.77 -12.99
CA ALA A 50 2.71 9.80 -14.07
C ALA A 50 2.00 8.47 -13.80
N LEU A 51 1.96 8.03 -12.54
CA LEU A 51 1.25 6.79 -12.15
C LEU A 51 -0.26 6.97 -12.23
N VAL A 52 -0.78 8.12 -11.80
CA VAL A 52 -2.20 8.47 -11.92
C VAL A 52 -2.61 8.55 -13.37
N ASP A 53 -1.85 9.29 -14.18
CA ASP A 53 -2.14 9.46 -15.61
C ASP A 53 -2.21 8.10 -16.32
N TRP A 54 -1.21 7.25 -16.11
CA TRP A 54 -1.19 5.88 -16.63
C TRP A 54 -2.35 5.00 -16.10
N ALA A 55 -2.70 5.11 -14.81
CA ALA A 55 -3.76 4.30 -14.23
C ALA A 55 -5.14 4.69 -14.77
N SER A 56 -5.38 5.98 -14.97
CA SER A 56 -6.64 6.51 -15.49
C SER A 56 -6.93 6.08 -16.92
N GLU A 57 -5.94 5.61 -17.68
CA GLU A 57 -6.15 5.03 -19.02
C GLU A 57 -6.86 3.66 -18.97
N SER A 58 -6.74 2.93 -17.86
CA SER A 58 -7.15 1.50 -17.76
C SER A 58 -8.13 1.18 -16.63
N PHE A 59 -8.36 2.12 -15.69
CA PHE A 59 -9.26 1.92 -14.57
C PHE A 59 -10.37 2.96 -14.54
N ALA A 60 -11.60 2.52 -14.28
CA ALA A 60 -12.78 3.38 -14.19
C ALA A 60 -12.73 4.34 -12.99
N ALA A 61 -12.03 3.97 -11.93
CA ALA A 61 -11.77 4.81 -10.77
C ALA A 61 -10.37 4.58 -10.21
N VAL A 62 -9.76 5.66 -9.70
CA VAL A 62 -8.45 5.61 -9.03
C VAL A 62 -8.54 6.37 -7.72
N ASP A 63 -8.15 5.70 -6.64
CA ASP A 63 -8.03 6.32 -5.32
C ASP A 63 -6.59 6.21 -4.83
N ILE A 64 -6.13 7.27 -4.14
CA ILE A 64 -4.86 7.26 -3.42
C ILE A 64 -5.16 7.27 -1.93
N VAL A 65 -4.59 6.30 -1.21
CA VAL A 65 -4.62 6.27 0.26
C VAL A 65 -3.19 6.47 0.76
N HIS A 66 -2.97 7.52 1.54
CA HIS A 66 -1.70 7.72 2.22
C HIS A 66 -1.78 7.33 3.69
N ALA A 67 -0.78 6.60 4.18
CA ALA A 67 -0.74 6.23 5.58
C ALA A 67 -0.42 7.44 6.45
N ASP A 68 -1.13 7.59 7.55
CA ASP A 68 -0.96 8.67 8.52
C ASP A 68 -1.10 8.22 9.98
N LEU A 69 -1.39 6.94 10.21
CA LEU A 69 -1.44 6.33 11.53
C LEU A 69 -0.09 5.74 11.94
N HIS A 70 0.19 5.74 13.24
CA HIS A 70 1.33 5.07 13.87
C HIS A 70 2.72 5.54 13.41
N VAL A 71 2.81 6.67 12.71
CA VAL A 71 4.08 7.25 12.24
C VAL A 71 4.91 7.75 13.44
N GLU A 72 4.26 8.34 14.43
CA GLU A 72 4.85 8.78 15.70
C GLU A 72 5.40 7.61 16.50
N ALA A 73 4.66 6.51 16.59
CA ALA A 73 5.08 5.32 17.31
C ALA A 73 6.35 4.70 16.72
N GLN A 74 6.56 4.82 15.41
CA GLN A 74 7.83 4.44 14.81
C GLN A 74 8.96 5.35 15.32
N TYR A 75 8.79 6.68 15.26
CA TYR A 75 9.81 7.61 15.74
C TYR A 75 10.18 7.41 17.22
N GLU A 76 9.21 7.17 18.08
CA GLU A 76 9.44 6.85 19.49
C GLU A 76 10.26 5.56 19.65
N ALA A 77 9.94 4.54 18.86
CA ALA A 77 10.67 3.27 18.90
C ALA A 77 12.13 3.41 18.42
N PHE A 78 12.46 4.47 17.67
CA PHE A 78 13.82 4.85 17.30
C PHE A 78 14.46 5.85 18.29
N GLY A 79 13.90 5.99 19.49
CA GLY A 79 14.48 6.77 20.59
C GLY A 79 14.16 8.26 20.55
N LEU A 80 13.25 8.71 19.68
CA LEU A 80 12.85 10.11 19.66
C LEU A 80 11.87 10.38 20.83
N PRO A 81 12.09 11.41 21.67
CA PRO A 81 11.16 11.72 22.76
C PRO A 81 9.73 11.97 22.24
N PRO A 82 8.67 11.60 22.99
CA PRO A 82 7.29 11.61 22.49
C PRO A 82 6.85 12.92 21.82
N ALA A 83 7.12 14.07 22.45
CA ALA A 83 6.79 15.38 21.87
C ALA A 83 7.51 15.66 20.54
N ASN A 84 8.76 15.20 20.40
CA ASN A 84 9.52 15.32 19.16
C ASN A 84 9.05 14.32 18.10
N ALA A 85 8.70 13.09 18.50
CA ALA A 85 8.13 12.07 17.64
C ALA A 85 6.82 12.53 17.01
N LEU A 86 5.89 13.04 17.83
CA LEU A 86 4.63 13.60 17.37
C LEU A 86 4.83 14.74 16.36
N ARG A 87 5.69 15.72 16.70
CA ARG A 87 5.98 16.86 15.82
C ARG A 87 6.60 16.41 14.49
N ARG A 88 7.50 15.41 14.52
CA ARG A 88 8.16 14.90 13.33
C ARG A 88 7.20 14.09 12.45
N ALA A 89 6.41 13.21 13.05
CA ALA A 89 5.35 12.46 12.37
C ALA A 89 4.35 13.40 11.68
N ALA A 90 3.83 14.41 12.39
CA ALA A 90 2.90 15.39 11.83
C ALA A 90 3.50 16.14 10.63
N LYS A 91 4.79 16.52 10.70
CA LYS A 91 5.48 17.16 9.58
C LYS A 91 5.58 16.22 8.37
N GLU A 92 5.91 14.95 8.60
CA GLU A 92 6.07 13.96 7.53
C GLU A 92 4.74 13.59 6.87
N VAL A 93 3.70 13.30 7.66
CA VAL A 93 2.34 13.06 7.17
C VAL A 93 1.86 14.24 6.33
N LYS A 94 2.02 15.47 6.83
CA LYS A 94 1.66 16.69 6.09
C LYS A 94 2.44 16.84 4.79
N ALA A 95 3.73 16.50 4.80
CA ALA A 95 4.56 16.54 3.60
C ALA A 95 4.12 15.50 2.56
N THR A 96 3.79 14.28 2.99
CA THR A 96 3.24 13.22 2.14
C THR A 96 1.91 13.65 1.53
N ALA A 97 0.95 14.10 2.33
CA ALA A 97 -0.36 14.55 1.85
C ALA A 97 -0.26 15.73 0.86
N ARG A 98 0.66 16.67 1.08
CA ARG A 98 0.93 17.76 0.12
C ARG A 98 1.51 17.23 -1.19
N ARG A 99 2.42 16.27 -1.11
CA ARG A 99 3.06 15.68 -2.29
C ARG A 99 2.08 14.86 -3.13
N VAL A 100 1.20 14.11 -2.47
CA VAL A 100 0.11 13.36 -3.13
C VAL A 100 -0.81 14.31 -3.86
N ARG A 101 -1.36 15.32 -3.17
CA ARG A 101 -2.24 16.33 -3.79
C ARG A 101 -1.61 17.01 -4.98
N ARG A 102 -0.36 17.46 -4.84
CA ARG A 102 0.40 18.05 -5.95
C ARG A 102 0.56 17.09 -7.12
N GLY A 103 0.81 15.80 -6.87
CA GLY A 103 0.89 14.79 -7.93
C GLY A 103 -0.42 14.60 -8.66
N VAL A 104 -1.55 14.59 -7.95
CA VAL A 104 -2.89 14.52 -8.56
C VAL A 104 -3.19 15.78 -9.37
N GLU A 105 -2.92 16.98 -8.83
CA GLU A 105 -3.07 18.25 -9.54
C GLU A 105 -2.26 18.28 -10.85
N GLU A 106 -0.99 17.83 -10.80
CA GLU A 106 -0.11 17.77 -11.97
C GLU A 106 -0.50 16.69 -12.99
N SER A 107 -1.26 15.68 -12.57
CA SER A 107 -1.74 14.63 -13.49
C SER A 107 -2.87 15.10 -14.42
N GLY A 108 -3.60 16.16 -14.04
CA GLY A 108 -4.76 16.62 -14.79
C GLY A 108 -6.02 15.75 -14.64
N HIS A 109 -6.03 14.79 -13.69
CA HIS A 109 -7.17 13.91 -13.40
C HIS A 109 -7.90 14.32 -12.10
N PRO A 110 -8.86 15.26 -12.14
CA PRO A 110 -9.52 15.78 -10.94
C PRO A 110 -10.45 14.77 -10.25
N ASP A 111 -10.86 13.71 -10.95
CA ASP A 111 -11.74 12.67 -10.40
C ASP A 111 -11.01 11.67 -9.47
N VAL A 112 -9.67 11.74 -9.40
CA VAL A 112 -8.88 10.93 -8.47
C VAL A 112 -9.09 11.39 -7.05
N ARG A 113 -9.58 10.48 -6.22
CA ARG A 113 -9.86 10.75 -4.81
C ARG A 113 -8.61 10.47 -3.98
N VAL A 114 -8.35 11.34 -3.00
CA VAL A 114 -7.21 11.22 -2.08
C VAL A 114 -7.74 11.15 -0.66
N HIS A 115 -7.33 10.11 0.07
CA HIS A 115 -7.74 9.89 1.46
C HIS A 115 -6.53 9.69 2.35
N ALA A 116 -6.66 10.12 3.60
CA ALA A 116 -5.82 9.65 4.68
C ALA A 116 -6.36 8.30 5.16
N LEU A 117 -5.48 7.40 5.58
CA LEU A 117 -5.91 6.12 6.17
C LEU A 117 -6.81 6.35 7.41
N SER A 118 -6.49 7.38 8.21
CA SER A 118 -7.27 7.77 9.38
C SER A 118 -8.73 8.12 9.08
N ASP A 119 -9.09 8.49 7.83
CA ASP A 119 -10.46 8.79 7.44
C ASP A 119 -11.39 7.56 7.59
N PHE A 120 -10.83 6.35 7.56
CA PHE A 120 -11.58 5.10 7.56
C PHE A 120 -11.77 4.48 8.95
N VAL A 121 -11.03 4.92 9.98
CA VAL A 121 -10.98 4.20 11.28
C VAL A 121 -12.32 4.15 12.02
N SER A 122 -13.18 5.13 11.76
CA SER A 122 -14.54 5.21 12.30
C SER A 122 -15.57 4.43 11.46
N GLY A 123 -15.16 3.86 10.33
CA GLY A 123 -16.01 3.04 9.45
C GLY A 123 -16.23 1.62 9.98
N ALA A 124 -17.44 1.10 9.82
CA ALA A 124 -17.77 -0.27 10.24
C ALA A 124 -16.95 -1.33 9.47
N ALA A 125 -16.76 -1.14 8.16
CA ALA A 125 -15.95 -2.03 7.33
C ALA A 125 -14.49 -2.09 7.81
N TYR A 126 -13.86 -0.93 8.01
CA TYR A 126 -12.49 -0.86 8.53
C TYR A 126 -12.37 -1.53 9.90
N ARG A 127 -13.24 -1.20 10.86
CA ARG A 127 -13.18 -1.82 12.21
C ARG A 127 -13.30 -3.34 12.16
N ARG A 128 -14.19 -3.87 11.33
CA ARG A 128 -14.34 -5.33 11.14
C ARG A 128 -13.06 -5.95 10.59
N LEU A 129 -12.53 -5.40 9.50
CA LEU A 129 -11.33 -5.90 8.83
C LEU A 129 -10.09 -5.78 9.73
N HIS A 130 -9.91 -4.64 10.38
CA HIS A 130 -8.82 -4.41 11.32
C HIS A 130 -8.92 -5.34 12.53
N GLY A 131 -10.11 -5.57 13.08
CA GLY A 131 -10.32 -6.56 14.14
C GLY A 131 -9.92 -7.98 13.70
N ALA A 132 -10.29 -8.39 12.48
CA ALA A 132 -9.90 -9.67 11.91
C ALA A 132 -8.37 -9.78 11.72
N VAL A 133 -7.71 -8.69 11.31
CA VAL A 133 -6.24 -8.61 11.23
C VAL A 133 -5.61 -8.82 12.59
N LEU A 134 -6.06 -8.11 13.62
CA LEU A 134 -5.48 -8.25 14.97
C LEU A 134 -5.65 -9.66 15.53
N GLU A 135 -6.80 -10.29 15.30
CA GLU A 135 -7.02 -11.67 15.73
C GLU A 135 -6.17 -12.67 14.94
N ALA A 136 -6.03 -12.47 13.64
CA ALA A 136 -5.18 -13.32 12.81
C ALA A 136 -3.70 -13.16 13.17
N LEU A 137 -3.22 -11.97 13.51
CA LEU A 137 -1.84 -11.82 14.01
C LEU A 137 -1.58 -12.64 15.29
N ARG A 138 -2.61 -12.89 16.10
CA ARG A 138 -2.50 -13.77 17.28
C ARG A 138 -2.59 -15.25 16.94
N THR A 139 -3.49 -15.63 16.04
CA THR A 139 -3.89 -17.04 15.83
C THR A 139 -3.31 -17.69 14.58
N ASP A 140 -2.97 -16.89 13.57
CA ASP A 140 -2.45 -17.33 12.28
C ASP A 140 -0.93 -17.12 12.24
N ARG A 141 -0.21 -18.23 12.36
CA ARG A 141 1.26 -18.23 12.39
C ARG A 141 1.86 -17.70 11.09
N GLU A 142 1.31 -18.09 9.95
CA GLU A 142 1.85 -17.72 8.64
C GLU A 142 1.71 -16.21 8.40
N LEU A 143 0.54 -15.65 8.73
CA LEU A 143 0.32 -14.20 8.68
C LEU A 143 1.25 -13.45 9.63
N ARG A 144 1.39 -13.93 10.88
CA ARG A 144 2.27 -13.29 11.86
C ARG A 144 3.72 -13.28 11.38
N GLU A 145 4.25 -14.40 10.90
CA GLU A 145 5.63 -14.50 10.42
C GLU A 145 5.88 -13.58 9.22
N ALA A 146 4.93 -13.50 8.27
CA ALA A 146 5.01 -12.61 7.13
C ALA A 146 4.96 -11.12 7.53
N ALA A 147 4.06 -10.75 8.45
CA ALA A 147 3.94 -9.38 8.95
C ALA A 147 5.19 -8.95 9.73
N GLU A 148 5.72 -9.82 10.59
CA GLU A 148 6.97 -9.56 11.30
C GLU A 148 8.18 -9.49 10.36
N GLY A 149 8.22 -10.34 9.33
CA GLY A 149 9.25 -10.29 8.29
C GLY A 149 9.25 -8.95 7.56
N MET A 150 8.06 -8.48 7.14
CA MET A 150 7.88 -7.17 6.53
C MET A 150 8.30 -6.02 7.46
N ALA A 151 7.90 -6.07 8.73
CA ALA A 151 8.32 -5.10 9.73
C ALA A 151 9.86 -5.08 9.89
N ARG A 152 10.50 -6.25 9.99
CA ARG A 152 11.96 -6.36 10.08
C ARG A 152 12.66 -5.75 8.86
N SER A 153 12.18 -6.02 7.63
CA SER A 153 12.75 -5.44 6.41
C SER A 153 12.67 -3.92 6.38
N PHE A 154 11.55 -3.33 6.79
CA PHE A 154 11.42 -1.87 6.82
C PHE A 154 12.25 -1.22 7.94
N LEU A 155 12.38 -1.89 9.08
CA LEU A 155 13.16 -1.38 10.21
C LEU A 155 14.67 -1.51 9.95
N ALA A 156 15.13 -2.56 9.29
CA ALA A 156 16.53 -2.77 8.95
C ALA A 156 17.10 -1.60 8.13
N ALA A 157 16.33 -1.07 7.18
CA ALA A 157 16.70 0.11 6.39
C ALA A 157 16.95 1.37 7.23
N ARG A 158 16.47 1.42 8.49
CA ARG A 158 16.64 2.54 9.42
C ARG A 158 17.66 2.28 10.53
N LEU A 159 17.87 1.02 10.90
CA LEU A 159 18.78 0.61 11.97
C LEU A 159 20.24 0.54 11.50
N GLY A 160 20.49 0.38 10.20
CA GLY A 160 21.83 0.13 9.65
C GLY A 160 22.12 -1.37 9.53
N GLU A 161 23.14 -1.71 8.75
CA GLU A 161 23.46 -3.11 8.44
C GLU A 161 23.81 -3.92 9.69
N GLY A 162 23.26 -5.14 9.79
CA GLY A 162 23.56 -6.10 10.87
C GLY A 162 22.81 -5.90 12.19
N LEU A 163 22.01 -4.83 12.34
CA LEU A 163 21.22 -4.61 13.55
C LEU A 163 19.80 -5.18 13.45
N ALA A 164 19.41 -5.95 14.47
CA ALA A 164 18.05 -6.46 14.61
C ALA A 164 17.16 -5.47 15.38
N PRO A 165 15.88 -5.28 14.98
CA PRO A 165 14.97 -4.42 15.72
C PRO A 165 14.65 -4.99 17.09
N GLY A 166 14.63 -4.13 18.11
CA GLY A 166 14.15 -4.47 19.45
C GLY A 166 12.64 -4.73 19.45
N ALA A 167 12.15 -5.37 20.53
CA ALA A 167 10.72 -5.73 20.66
C ALA A 167 9.76 -4.54 20.49
N GLY A 168 10.09 -3.38 21.05
CA GLY A 168 9.29 -2.15 20.89
C GLY A 168 9.22 -1.63 19.45
N GLN A 169 10.33 -1.74 18.71
CA GLN A 169 10.41 -1.34 17.29
C GLN A 169 9.58 -2.28 16.41
N LEU A 170 9.71 -3.58 16.64
CA LEU A 170 8.91 -4.58 15.94
C LEU A 170 7.41 -4.36 16.22
N ALA A 171 7.03 -4.15 17.48
CA ALA A 171 5.64 -3.88 17.85
C ALA A 171 5.09 -2.61 17.19
N ALA A 172 5.89 -1.53 17.09
CA ALA A 172 5.48 -0.32 16.37
C ALA A 172 5.31 -0.56 14.86
N GLY A 173 6.22 -1.32 14.24
CA GLY A 173 6.11 -1.71 12.83
C GLY A 173 4.87 -2.57 12.55
N LEU A 174 4.57 -3.53 13.43
CA LEU A 174 3.38 -4.36 13.32
C LEU A 174 2.08 -3.57 13.45
N ARG A 175 2.01 -2.57 14.35
CA ARG A 175 0.83 -1.69 14.45
C ARG A 175 0.60 -0.91 13.15
N TYR A 176 1.67 -0.37 12.57
CA TYR A 176 1.61 0.31 11.29
C TYR A 176 1.10 -0.61 10.16
N ILE A 177 1.68 -1.81 10.03
CA ILE A 177 1.26 -2.79 9.02
C ILE A 177 -0.20 -3.21 9.24
N ALA A 178 -0.60 -3.49 10.49
CA ALA A 178 -1.95 -3.91 10.82
C ALA A 178 -3.01 -2.88 10.41
N ALA A 179 -2.68 -1.58 10.53
CA ALA A 179 -3.57 -0.49 10.12
C ALA A 179 -3.77 -0.42 8.59
N GLU A 180 -2.76 -0.80 7.80
CA GLU A 180 -2.84 -0.80 6.33
C GLU A 180 -3.54 -2.04 5.76
N LEU A 181 -3.44 -3.18 6.45
CA LEU A 181 -3.96 -4.48 5.98
C LEU A 181 -5.42 -4.51 5.52
N PRO A 182 -6.38 -3.75 6.09
CA PRO A 182 -7.74 -3.68 5.57
C PRO A 182 -7.82 -3.36 4.05
N PHE A 183 -6.93 -2.49 3.53
CA PHE A 183 -6.87 -2.14 2.11
C PHE A 183 -6.26 -3.22 1.21
N PHE A 184 -5.59 -4.21 1.80
CA PHE A 184 -5.15 -5.41 1.08
C PHE A 184 -6.18 -6.54 1.16
N LEU A 185 -7.16 -6.44 2.07
CA LEU A 185 -8.18 -7.46 2.28
C LEU A 185 -9.45 -7.20 1.50
N ASP A 186 -9.99 -5.97 1.57
CA ASP A 186 -11.32 -5.66 1.07
C ASP A 186 -11.50 -4.14 0.86
N THR A 187 -10.69 -3.56 -0.03
CA THR A 187 -10.91 -2.19 -0.53
C THR A 187 -12.30 -2.01 -1.14
N PRO A 188 -12.90 -2.99 -1.86
CA PRO A 188 -14.29 -2.92 -2.31
C PRO A 188 -15.27 -2.47 -1.22
N ALA A 189 -15.22 -3.10 -0.02
CA ALA A 189 -16.08 -2.70 1.10
C ALA A 189 -15.69 -1.36 1.75
N LEU A 190 -14.42 -0.94 1.66
CA LEU A 190 -13.95 0.32 2.23
C LEU A 190 -14.33 1.53 1.38
N LEU A 191 -14.28 1.40 0.06
CA LEU A 191 -14.51 2.50 -0.90
C LEU A 191 -15.83 2.39 -1.67
N GLY A 192 -16.59 1.30 -1.49
CA GLY A 192 -17.86 1.08 -2.17
C GLY A 192 -17.70 0.84 -3.67
N VAL A 193 -16.66 0.11 -4.08
CA VAL A 193 -16.36 -0.20 -5.49
C VAL A 193 -16.58 -1.68 -5.80
N PRO A 194 -16.88 -2.08 -7.06
CA PRO A 194 -17.20 -3.48 -7.40
C PRO A 194 -16.04 -4.46 -7.21
N SER A 195 -14.84 -4.06 -7.64
CA SER A 195 -13.58 -4.77 -7.40
C SER A 195 -12.45 -3.76 -7.33
N SER A 196 -11.31 -4.12 -6.73
CA SER A 196 -10.16 -3.22 -6.59
C SER A 196 -8.85 -3.97 -6.68
N VAL A 197 -7.85 -3.36 -7.30
CA VAL A 197 -6.46 -3.81 -7.21
C VAL A 197 -5.63 -2.79 -6.44
N SER A 198 -5.04 -3.23 -5.33
CA SER A 198 -4.05 -2.43 -4.59
C SER A 198 -2.69 -2.55 -5.27
N CYS A 199 -2.06 -1.44 -5.64
CA CYS A 199 -0.74 -1.45 -6.27
C CYS A 199 0.35 -0.86 -5.40
N TYR A 200 1.54 -1.43 -5.54
CA TYR A 200 2.77 -0.92 -4.94
C TYR A 200 3.98 -1.22 -5.82
N HIS A 201 5.12 -0.59 -5.57
CA HIS A 201 6.29 -0.69 -6.45
C HIS A 201 7.18 -1.92 -6.22
N VAL A 202 6.91 -2.68 -5.16
CA VAL A 202 7.61 -3.92 -4.81
C VAL A 202 6.61 -4.90 -4.24
N GLN A 203 6.81 -6.20 -4.49
CA GLN A 203 6.03 -7.25 -3.84
C GLN A 203 6.26 -7.22 -2.33
N LEU A 204 5.17 -7.26 -1.55
CA LEU A 204 5.24 -7.29 -0.09
C LEU A 204 5.42 -8.73 0.40
N PRO A 205 6.11 -8.96 1.53
CA PRO A 205 6.18 -10.30 2.14
C PRO A 205 4.81 -10.90 2.49
N LEU A 206 3.80 -10.04 2.72
CA LEU A 206 2.42 -10.44 2.96
C LEU A 206 1.66 -10.87 1.69
N THR A 207 2.16 -10.57 0.49
CA THR A 207 1.44 -10.83 -0.75
C THR A 207 1.07 -12.31 -0.94
N PRO A 208 1.98 -13.29 -0.72
CA PRO A 208 1.61 -14.71 -0.81
C PRO A 208 0.56 -15.14 0.21
N VAL A 209 0.60 -14.60 1.42
CA VAL A 209 -0.35 -14.94 2.48
C VAL A 209 -1.73 -14.36 2.21
N LEU A 210 -1.82 -13.15 1.66
CA LEU A 210 -3.12 -12.50 1.44
C LEU A 210 -3.76 -12.90 0.11
N PHE A 211 -2.96 -13.25 -0.90
CA PHE A 211 -3.42 -13.43 -2.28
C PHE A 211 -3.09 -14.80 -2.89
N GLY A 212 -2.37 -15.66 -2.17
CA GLY A 212 -1.86 -16.94 -2.69
C GLY A 212 -2.32 -18.19 -1.93
N ARG A 213 -3.04 -18.06 -0.80
CA ARG A 213 -3.49 -19.20 0.01
C ARG A 213 -5.01 -19.38 0.00
N GLU A 214 -5.43 -20.61 0.30
CA GLU A 214 -6.85 -21.02 0.30
C GLU A 214 -7.52 -20.87 1.68
N THR A 215 -6.75 -20.86 2.78
CA THR A 215 -7.27 -20.84 4.16
C THR A 215 -6.66 -19.73 5.00
N GLY A 216 -7.30 -19.38 6.11
CA GLY A 216 -6.88 -18.25 6.96
C GLY A 216 -7.36 -16.89 6.44
N LEU A 217 -6.88 -15.82 7.07
CA LEU A 217 -7.21 -14.44 6.68
C LEU A 217 -6.61 -14.12 5.30
N ARG A 218 -7.47 -13.83 4.32
CA ARG A 218 -7.05 -13.56 2.94
C ARG A 218 -7.94 -12.52 2.30
N ALA A 219 -7.47 -11.95 1.20
CA ALA A 219 -8.22 -10.98 0.44
C ALA A 219 -9.50 -11.59 -0.16
N VAL A 220 -10.59 -10.81 -0.16
CA VAL A 220 -11.85 -11.18 -0.82
C VAL A 220 -11.63 -11.41 -2.32
N PRO A 221 -12.49 -12.18 -3.01
CA PRO A 221 -12.30 -12.47 -4.43
C PRO A 221 -12.14 -11.25 -5.32
N GLU A 222 -12.83 -10.16 -4.99
CA GLU A 222 -12.86 -8.88 -5.69
C GLU A 222 -11.66 -7.97 -5.35
N GLN A 223 -10.78 -8.40 -4.44
CA GLN A 223 -9.57 -7.68 -4.08
C GLN A 223 -8.33 -8.33 -4.70
N GLY A 224 -7.60 -7.56 -5.51
CA GLY A 224 -6.34 -7.95 -6.13
C GLY A 224 -5.13 -7.18 -5.59
N TYR A 225 -3.95 -7.62 -6.00
CA TYR A 225 -2.70 -6.91 -5.79
C TYR A 225 -1.81 -7.00 -7.03
N ALA A 226 -1.13 -5.90 -7.35
CA ALA A 226 -0.17 -5.83 -8.44
C ALA A 226 1.08 -5.04 -8.04
N VAL A 227 2.24 -5.52 -8.51
CA VAL A 227 3.46 -4.70 -8.49
C VAL A 227 3.43 -3.78 -9.70
N VAL A 228 3.54 -2.47 -9.47
CA VAL A 228 3.56 -1.45 -10.53
C VAL A 228 4.80 -0.60 -10.40
N ARG A 229 5.67 -0.66 -11.41
CA ARG A 229 6.97 0.01 -11.42
C ARG A 229 7.24 0.66 -12.77
N PRO A 230 8.09 1.70 -12.85
CA PRO A 230 8.44 2.28 -14.12
C PRO A 230 9.08 1.22 -15.04
N LEU A 231 8.81 1.32 -16.33
CA LEU A 231 9.56 0.56 -17.32
C LEU A 231 11.03 0.99 -17.22
N ALA A 232 11.95 0.04 -17.05
CA ALA A 232 13.36 0.38 -17.12
C ALA A 232 13.64 0.94 -18.53
N PRO A 233 14.42 2.02 -18.68
CA PRO A 233 14.85 2.44 -20.00
C PRO A 233 15.54 1.25 -20.66
N SER A 234 15.04 0.83 -21.82
CA SER A 234 15.70 -0.19 -22.63
C SER A 234 17.16 0.22 -22.80
N ALA A 235 18.08 -0.61 -22.33
CA ALA A 235 19.49 -0.44 -22.63
C ALA A 235 19.61 -0.51 -24.16
N GLY A 236 19.84 0.65 -24.78
CA GLY A 236 20.16 0.75 -26.19
C GLY A 236 21.56 0.22 -26.48
#